data_AF-A0A7W1C9C8-F1
#
_entry.id   AF-A0A7W1C9C8-F1
#
_cell.length_a   1.000
_cell.length_b   1.000
_cell.length_c   1.000
_cell.angle_alpha   90.00
_cell.angle_beta   90.00
_cell.angle_gamma   90.00
#
_symmetry.space_group_name_H-M   'P 1'
#
loop_
_entity.id
_entity.type
_entity.pdbx_description
1 polymer ?
#
loop_
_entity_poly.entity_id
_entity_poly.type
_entity_poly.pdbx_seq_one_letter_code
_entity_poly.pdbx_strand_id
1 'polypeptide(L)'
;MSNNGNGRAWRWFIFSWMFAFLGFPIGGFLAFLLVGSIEGVVSAALGGALAGAVIGAAQWLALRRRLDVTAWWIIATALGLALGNAIGTALIDAGTGIGDLLVTGVTAGIAVGFLQWVLLRKRVRGAGLWPPVVAVSWPVGWTVTWMVGVDVERGYVVFGSTGALVFAAITGAAMWMMLRGSTRAVT
;
A
#
# COMPACT_ATOMS: atom_id res chain seq x y z
N MET A 1 25.08 11.06 27.13
CA MET A 1 24.78 9.72 26.59
C MET A 1 23.28 9.44 26.69
N SER A 2 22.50 9.63 25.61
CA SER A 2 21.13 9.08 25.43
C SER A 2 20.55 9.45 24.04
N ASN A 3 21.21 9.03 22.96
CA ASN A 3 20.64 9.11 21.60
C ASN A 3 20.49 7.72 20.95
N ASN A 4 20.95 6.67 21.64
CA ASN A 4 21.03 5.30 21.13
C ASN A 4 19.69 4.54 21.21
N GLY A 5 18.75 5.02 22.03
CA GLY A 5 17.41 4.42 22.16
C GLY A 5 16.51 4.74 20.96
N ASN A 6 16.42 6.02 20.59
CA ASN A 6 15.61 6.48 19.46
C ASN A 6 16.10 5.92 18.11
N GLY A 7 17.42 5.83 17.91
CA GLY A 7 18.02 5.27 16.70
C GLY A 7 17.73 3.77 16.51
N ARG A 8 17.87 2.96 17.57
CA ARG A 8 17.57 1.51 17.50
C ARG A 8 16.10 1.25 17.29
N ALA A 9 15.24 1.95 18.02
CA ALA A 9 13.80 1.90 17.81
C ALA A 9 13.49 2.24 16.35
N TRP A 10 14.00 3.34 15.83
CA TRP A 10 13.70 3.75 14.46
C TRP A 10 14.16 2.74 13.39
N ARG A 11 15.38 2.22 13.49
CA ARG A 11 15.89 1.17 12.59
C ARG A 11 15.00 -0.07 12.60
N TRP A 12 14.53 -0.47 13.79
CA TRP A 12 13.62 -1.60 13.93
C TRP A 12 12.26 -1.35 13.29
N PHE A 13 11.73 -0.12 13.35
CA PHE A 13 10.50 0.22 12.65
C PHE A 13 10.65 0.11 11.14
N ILE A 14 11.67 0.73 10.54
CA ILE A 14 11.90 0.63 9.09
C ILE A 14 12.06 -0.83 8.68
N PHE A 15 12.85 -1.60 9.43
CA PHE A 15 13.05 -3.02 9.18
C PHE A 15 11.72 -3.80 9.24
N SER A 16 10.92 -3.59 10.28
CA SER A 16 9.59 -4.21 10.41
C SER A 16 8.63 -3.75 9.31
N TRP A 17 8.72 -2.50 8.86
CA TRP A 17 7.88 -1.95 7.79
C TRP A 17 8.23 -2.56 6.44
N MET A 18 9.52 -2.82 6.17
CA MET A 18 9.93 -3.50 4.94
C MET A 18 9.21 -4.83 4.78
N PHE A 19 9.01 -5.62 5.85
CA PHE A 19 8.26 -6.88 5.79
C PHE A 19 6.80 -6.73 5.35
N ALA A 20 6.21 -5.54 5.38
CA ALA A 20 4.88 -5.30 4.82
C ALA A 20 4.84 -5.63 3.31
N PHE A 21 5.98 -5.61 2.61
CA PHE A 21 6.06 -6.02 1.21
C PHE A 21 5.54 -7.44 0.98
N LEU A 22 5.71 -8.37 1.95
CA LEU A 22 5.24 -9.75 1.85
C LEU A 22 3.72 -9.85 1.71
N GLY A 23 2.99 -8.82 2.15
CA GLY A 23 1.55 -8.75 1.95
C GLY A 23 1.15 -8.72 0.48
N PHE A 24 1.99 -8.18 -0.41
CA PHE A 24 1.71 -8.07 -1.84
C PHE A 24 1.79 -9.42 -2.57
N PRO A 25 2.90 -10.19 -2.54
CA PRO A 25 2.95 -11.49 -3.20
C PRO A 25 1.98 -12.49 -2.57
N ILE A 26 1.81 -12.49 -1.25
CA ILE A 26 0.84 -13.38 -0.58
C ILE A 26 -0.58 -12.99 -0.95
N GLY A 27 -0.92 -11.70 -0.84
CA GLY A 27 -2.26 -11.19 -1.13
C GLY A 27 -2.64 -11.32 -2.60
N GLY A 28 -1.72 -10.98 -3.51
CA GLY A 28 -1.89 -11.14 -4.95
C GLY A 28 -2.05 -12.60 -5.36
N PHE A 29 -1.25 -13.51 -4.79
CA PHE A 29 -1.39 -14.94 -5.04
C PHE A 29 -2.72 -15.50 -4.53
N LEU A 30 -3.12 -15.15 -3.30
CA LEU A 30 -4.42 -15.59 -2.75
C LEU A 30 -5.60 -15.03 -3.54
N ALA A 31 -5.53 -13.75 -3.95
CA ALA A 31 -6.56 -13.15 -4.80
C ALA A 31 -6.64 -13.87 -6.15
N PHE A 32 -5.51 -14.15 -6.79
CA PHE A 32 -5.47 -14.88 -8.05
C PHE A 32 -6.01 -16.31 -7.91
N LEU A 33 -5.68 -17.01 -6.83
CA LEU A 33 -6.18 -18.37 -6.58
C LEU A 33 -7.69 -18.43 -6.32
N LEU A 34 -8.24 -17.45 -5.60
CA LEU A 34 -9.63 -17.48 -5.14
C LEU A 34 -10.61 -16.76 -6.08
N VAL A 35 -10.13 -15.75 -6.80
CA VAL A 35 -10.96 -14.89 -7.68
C VAL A 35 -10.58 -15.06 -9.15
N GLY A 36 -9.32 -15.39 -9.45
CA GLY A 36 -8.80 -15.49 -10.82
C GLY A 36 -8.20 -14.17 -11.32
N SER A 37 -8.02 -14.10 -12.65
CA SER A 37 -7.58 -12.89 -13.35
C SER A 37 -8.65 -11.80 -13.30
N ILE A 38 -8.21 -10.53 -13.37
CA ILE A 38 -9.14 -9.41 -13.55
C ILE A 38 -9.72 -9.46 -14.96
N GLU A 39 -11.00 -9.82 -15.03
CA GLU A 39 -11.82 -9.81 -16.26
C GLU A 39 -12.86 -8.68 -16.26
N GLY A 40 -13.01 -7.97 -15.13
CA GLY A 40 -13.96 -6.89 -15.00
C GLY A 40 -14.03 -6.29 -13.60
N VAL A 41 -14.96 -5.36 -13.39
CA VAL A 41 -15.09 -4.56 -12.16
C VAL A 41 -15.30 -5.44 -10.91
N VAL A 42 -16.09 -6.52 -11.02
CA VAL A 42 -16.40 -7.40 -9.89
C VAL A 42 -15.18 -8.21 -9.46
N SER A 43 -14.46 -8.83 -10.39
CA SER A 43 -13.24 -9.57 -10.08
C SER A 43 -12.13 -8.64 -9.57
N ALA A 44 -12.03 -7.43 -10.13
CA ALA A 44 -11.14 -6.38 -9.62
C ALA A 44 -11.45 -5.98 -8.18
N ALA A 45 -12.73 -5.80 -7.84
CA ALA A 45 -13.17 -5.44 -6.49
C ALA A 45 -12.90 -6.56 -5.48
N LEU A 46 -13.27 -7.81 -5.81
CA LEU A 46 -13.09 -8.96 -4.93
C LEU A 46 -11.61 -9.29 -4.72
N GLY A 47 -10.84 -9.37 -5.81
CA GLY A 47 -9.42 -9.62 -5.74
C GLY A 47 -8.66 -8.48 -5.05
N GLY A 48 -9.07 -7.23 -5.29
CA GLY A 48 -8.58 -6.06 -4.57
C GLY A 48 -8.89 -6.11 -3.07
N ALA A 49 -10.10 -6.52 -2.68
CA ALA A 49 -10.47 -6.67 -1.27
C ALA A 49 -9.60 -7.72 -0.57
N LEU A 50 -9.41 -8.89 -1.19
CA LEU A 50 -8.59 -9.98 -0.65
C LEU A 50 -7.12 -9.57 -0.52
N ALA A 51 -6.53 -9.04 -1.59
CA ALA A 51 -5.15 -8.57 -1.57
C ALA A 51 -4.98 -7.43 -0.55
N GLY A 52 -5.94 -6.50 -0.49
CA GLY A 52 -5.90 -5.36 0.41
C GLY A 52 -6.03 -5.74 1.88
N ALA A 53 -6.78 -6.81 2.20
CA ALA A 53 -6.83 -7.35 3.56
C ALA A 53 -5.48 -7.94 3.98
N VAL A 54 -4.82 -8.69 3.11
CA VAL A 54 -3.49 -9.29 3.40
C VAL A 54 -2.41 -8.21 3.52
N ILE A 55 -2.38 -7.25 2.59
CA ILE A 55 -1.47 -6.10 2.63
C ILE A 55 -1.72 -5.26 3.88
N GLY A 56 -2.99 -4.95 4.17
CA GLY A 56 -3.41 -4.18 5.33
C GLY A 56 -3.02 -4.87 6.64
N ALA A 57 -3.14 -6.19 6.73
CA ALA A 57 -2.69 -6.97 7.88
C ALA A 57 -1.18 -6.87 8.06
N ALA A 58 -0.40 -7.03 6.99
CA ALA A 58 1.06 -6.91 7.04
C ALA A 58 1.51 -5.51 7.50
N GLN A 59 0.88 -4.45 6.97
CA GLN A 59 1.13 -3.06 7.40
C GLN A 59 0.72 -2.83 8.86
N TRP A 60 -0.47 -3.32 9.25
CA TRP A 60 -0.98 -3.16 10.62
C TRP A 60 -0.05 -3.80 11.65
N LEU A 61 0.50 -4.98 11.37
CA LEU A 61 1.47 -5.65 12.26
C LEU A 61 2.72 -4.78 12.52
N ALA A 62 3.16 -4.01 11.53
CA ALA A 62 4.26 -3.07 11.66
C ALA A 62 3.87 -1.78 12.42
N LEU A 63 2.63 -1.29 12.24
CA LEU A 63 2.15 -0.05 12.87
C LEU A 63 1.68 -0.21 14.31
N ARG A 64 1.02 -1.32 14.64
CA ARG A 64 0.28 -1.49 15.90
C ARG A 64 1.10 -1.23 17.16
N ARG A 65 2.40 -1.56 17.14
CA ARG A 65 3.31 -1.37 18.28
C ARG A 65 3.80 0.08 18.46
N ARG A 66 3.66 0.91 17.42
CA ARG A 66 4.25 2.26 17.36
C ARG A 66 3.22 3.37 17.42
N LEU A 67 2.13 3.21 16.67
CA LEU A 67 1.12 4.24 16.48
C LEU A 67 -0.24 3.88 17.09
N ASP A 68 -0.32 2.74 17.79
CA ASP A 68 -1.56 2.21 18.36
C ASP A 68 -2.74 2.28 17.37
N VAL A 69 -2.44 1.87 16.14
CA VAL A 69 -3.42 1.84 15.04
C VAL A 69 -4.27 0.59 15.20
N THR A 70 -5.58 0.79 15.17
CA THR A 70 -6.57 -0.27 15.29
C THR A 70 -6.58 -1.18 14.07
N ALA A 71 -7.14 -2.39 14.21
CA ALA A 71 -7.31 -3.33 13.10
C ALA A 71 -8.19 -2.78 11.96
N TRP A 72 -8.88 -1.65 12.16
CA TRP A 72 -9.56 -0.89 11.10
C TRP A 72 -8.64 -0.52 9.94
N TRP A 73 -7.31 -0.50 10.14
CA TRP A 73 -6.34 -0.34 9.05
C TRP A 73 -6.49 -1.42 7.97
N ILE A 74 -6.76 -2.66 8.38
CA ILE A 74 -6.94 -3.79 7.48
C ILE A 74 -8.16 -3.55 6.58
N ILE A 75 -9.28 -3.15 7.21
CA ILE A 75 -10.54 -2.87 6.52
C ILE A 75 -10.41 -1.67 5.59
N ALA A 76 -9.74 -0.59 6.03
CA ALA A 76 -9.48 0.58 5.21
C ALA A 76 -8.64 0.24 3.97
N THR A 77 -7.65 -0.64 4.12
CA THR A 77 -6.79 -1.07 3.00
C THR A 77 -7.54 -1.99 2.05
N ALA A 78 -8.33 -2.94 2.57
CA ALA A 78 -9.17 -3.83 1.79
C ALA A 78 -10.21 -3.06 0.96
N LEU A 79 -10.97 -2.16 1.60
CA LEU A 79 -11.96 -1.33 0.91
C LEU A 79 -11.32 -0.37 -0.08
N GLY A 80 -10.18 0.22 0.29
CA GLY A 80 -9.46 1.14 -0.60
C GLY A 80 -8.99 0.45 -1.87
N LEU A 81 -8.43 -0.75 -1.73
CA LEU A 81 -7.95 -1.51 -2.88
C LEU A 81 -9.11 -2.08 -3.72
N ALA A 82 -10.17 -2.55 -3.08
CA ALA A 82 -11.39 -2.98 -3.77
C ALA A 82 -11.99 -1.86 -4.61
N LEU A 83 -12.19 -0.68 -4.00
CA LEU A 83 -12.78 0.47 -4.68
C LEU A 83 -11.87 1.01 -5.77
N GLY A 84 -10.58 1.19 -5.47
CA GLY A 84 -9.63 1.74 -6.42
C GLY A 84 -9.40 0.83 -7.63
N ASN A 85 -9.33 -0.48 -7.42
CA ASN A 85 -9.25 -1.43 -8.53
C ASN A 85 -10.54 -1.48 -9.34
N ALA A 86 -11.71 -1.50 -8.69
CA ALA A 86 -13.01 -1.47 -9.38
C ALA A 86 -13.17 -0.23 -10.28
N ILE A 87 -12.82 0.95 -9.75
CA ILE A 87 -12.84 2.21 -10.50
C ILE A 87 -11.80 2.18 -11.62
N GLY A 88 -10.57 1.74 -11.33
CA GLY A 88 -9.49 1.64 -12.30
C GLY A 88 -9.88 0.78 -13.51
N THR A 89 -10.38 -0.44 -13.24
CA THR A 89 -10.86 -1.38 -14.26
C THR A 89 -12.02 -0.82 -15.08
N ALA A 90 -12.94 -0.07 -14.46
CA ALA A 90 -14.03 0.59 -15.18
C ALA A 90 -13.57 1.73 -16.09
N LEU A 91 -12.45 2.40 -15.77
CA LEU A 91 -11.92 3.52 -16.57
C LEU A 91 -11.12 3.06 -17.80
N ILE A 92 -10.61 1.83 -17.77
CA ILE A 92 -9.70 1.27 -18.79
C ILE A 92 -10.33 0.14 -19.59
N ASP A 93 -11.65 -0.11 -19.41
CA ASP A 93 -12.38 -1.22 -20.02
C ASP A 93 -11.66 -2.58 -19.88
N ALA A 94 -11.11 -2.83 -18.68
CA ALA A 94 -10.34 -4.03 -18.33
C ALA A 94 -9.05 -4.29 -19.15
N GLY A 95 -8.44 -3.25 -19.72
CA GLY A 95 -7.09 -3.33 -20.30
C GLY A 95 -6.02 -3.78 -19.28
N THR A 96 -5.03 -4.53 -19.74
CA THR A 96 -3.94 -5.08 -18.90
C THR A 96 -2.56 -4.52 -19.27
N GLY A 97 -2.51 -3.55 -20.19
CA GLY A 97 -1.26 -2.91 -20.58
C GLY A 97 -0.67 -2.06 -19.46
N ILE A 98 0.61 -1.70 -19.57
CA ILE A 98 1.27 -0.89 -18.55
C ILE A 98 0.56 0.46 -18.31
N GLY A 99 0.05 1.12 -19.36
CA GLY A 99 -0.73 2.35 -19.22
C GLY A 99 -1.98 2.18 -18.36
N ASP A 100 -2.69 1.06 -18.54
CA ASP A 100 -3.91 0.73 -17.81
C ASP A 100 -3.63 0.39 -16.35
N LEU A 101 -2.50 -0.26 -16.09
CA LEU A 101 -2.00 -0.55 -14.75
C LEU A 101 -1.55 0.72 -14.01
N LEU A 102 -1.06 1.74 -14.72
CA LEU A 102 -0.77 3.04 -14.10
C LEU A 102 -2.07 3.74 -13.68
N VAL A 103 -3.11 3.70 -14.52
CA VAL A 103 -4.44 4.26 -14.17
C VAL A 103 -5.00 3.54 -12.95
N THR A 104 -5.03 2.20 -12.98
CA THR A 104 -5.51 1.37 -11.87
C THR A 104 -4.65 1.55 -10.61
N GLY A 105 -3.33 1.70 -10.77
CA GLY A 105 -2.42 2.00 -9.67
C GLY A 105 -2.74 3.34 -9.02
N VAL A 106 -2.97 4.39 -9.80
CA VAL A 106 -3.33 5.72 -9.26
C VAL A 106 -4.67 5.66 -8.53
N THR A 107 -5.70 5.02 -9.10
CA THR A 107 -7.02 4.90 -8.45
C THR A 107 -6.94 4.08 -7.16
N ALA A 108 -6.21 2.95 -7.16
CA ALA A 108 -5.88 2.16 -5.98
C ALA A 108 -5.18 3.01 -4.92
N GLY A 109 -4.14 3.74 -5.30
CA GLY A 109 -3.36 4.52 -4.37
C GLY A 109 -4.10 5.71 -3.76
N ILE A 110 -4.96 6.38 -4.54
CA ILE A 110 -5.84 7.44 -4.03
C ILE A 110 -6.81 6.86 -2.99
N ALA A 111 -7.52 5.78 -3.34
CA ALA A 111 -8.53 5.17 -2.47
C ALA A 111 -7.91 4.62 -1.18
N VAL A 112 -6.84 3.83 -1.28
CA VAL A 112 -6.11 3.28 -0.12
C VAL A 112 -5.52 4.41 0.73
N GLY A 113 -4.81 5.35 0.11
CA GLY A 113 -4.16 6.46 0.80
C GLY A 113 -5.15 7.32 1.57
N PHE A 114 -6.30 7.63 0.97
CA PHE A 114 -7.36 8.42 1.61
C PHE A 114 -7.99 7.68 2.81
N LEU A 115 -8.38 6.42 2.66
CA LEU A 115 -9.01 5.66 3.74
C LEU A 115 -8.04 5.42 4.91
N GLN A 116 -6.77 5.14 4.64
CA GLN A 116 -5.73 5.04 5.66
C GLN A 116 -5.48 6.38 6.36
N TRP A 117 -5.50 7.49 5.60
CA TRP A 117 -5.34 8.83 6.16
C TRP A 117 -6.42 9.18 7.19
N VAL A 118 -7.67 8.74 7.00
CA VAL A 118 -8.74 8.95 7.99
C VAL A 118 -8.36 8.40 9.38
N LEU A 119 -7.58 7.31 9.41
CA LEU A 119 -7.07 6.69 10.63
C LEU A 119 -5.81 7.38 11.17
N LEU A 120 -4.95 7.93 10.30
CA LEU A 120 -3.72 8.64 10.69
C LEU A 120 -3.93 10.08 11.13
N ARG A 121 -4.92 10.79 10.58
CA ARG A 121 -5.07 12.25 10.72
C ARG A 121 -5.19 12.76 12.16
N LYS A 122 -5.67 11.92 13.08
CA LYS A 122 -5.76 12.25 14.52
C LYS A 122 -4.54 11.79 15.33
N ARG A 123 -3.66 10.97 14.74
CA ARG A 123 -2.53 10.31 15.44
C ARG A 123 -1.17 10.87 15.06
N VAL A 124 -1.02 11.39 13.83
CA VAL A 124 0.28 11.80 13.28
C VAL A 124 0.19 13.21 12.73
N ARG A 125 1.07 14.12 13.19
CA ARG A 125 1.21 15.45 12.58
C ARG A 125 1.80 15.29 11.17
N GLY A 126 1.22 15.97 10.20
CA GLY A 126 1.62 15.83 8.79
C GLY A 126 1.01 14.64 8.05
N ALA A 127 0.02 13.94 8.64
CA ALA A 127 -0.69 12.84 8.00
C ALA A 127 -1.22 13.18 6.59
N GLY A 128 -1.46 14.46 6.28
CA GLY A 128 -1.87 14.90 4.93
C GLY A 128 -0.87 14.55 3.81
N LEU A 129 0.39 14.22 4.13
CA LEU A 129 1.34 13.70 3.15
C LEU A 129 1.07 12.24 2.74
N TRP A 130 0.29 11.50 3.55
CA TRP A 130 0.07 10.07 3.32
C TRP A 130 -0.70 9.77 2.02
N PRO A 131 -1.87 10.39 1.73
CA PRO A 131 -2.59 10.13 0.49
C PRO A 131 -1.76 10.36 -0.79
N PRO A 132 -1.08 11.51 -1.01
CA PRO A 132 -0.33 11.72 -2.24
C PRO A 132 0.86 10.76 -2.36
N VAL A 133 1.54 10.42 -1.25
CA VAL A 133 2.62 9.44 -1.28
C VAL A 133 2.10 8.07 -1.72
N VAL A 134 1.01 7.58 -1.12
CA VAL A 134 0.45 6.28 -1.48
C VAL A 134 -0.03 6.30 -2.93
N ALA A 135 -0.73 7.35 -3.36
CA ALA A 135 -1.20 7.54 -4.74
C ALA A 135 -0.07 7.44 -5.78
N VAL A 136 1.09 8.03 -5.51
CA VAL A 136 2.26 7.96 -6.41
C VAL A 136 3.02 6.64 -6.28
N SER A 137 3.07 6.05 -5.08
CA SER A 137 3.83 4.82 -4.85
C SER A 137 3.25 3.62 -5.60
N TRP A 138 1.92 3.58 -5.80
CA TRP A 138 1.25 2.50 -6.52
C TRP A 138 1.67 2.37 -8.00
N PRO A 139 1.54 3.41 -8.85
CA PRO A 139 2.02 3.34 -10.23
C PRO A 139 3.52 3.10 -10.30
N VAL A 140 4.32 3.65 -9.38
CA VAL A 140 5.76 3.34 -9.30
C VAL A 140 6.01 1.84 -9.07
N GLY A 141 5.24 1.20 -8.18
CA GLY A 141 5.32 -0.24 -7.94
C GLY A 141 5.01 -1.07 -9.19
N TRP A 142 3.99 -0.66 -9.96
CA TRP A 142 3.66 -1.28 -11.26
C TRP A 142 4.79 -1.12 -12.27
N THR A 143 5.30 0.09 -12.44
CA THR A 143 6.43 0.36 -13.35
C THR A 143 7.65 -0.49 -13.03
N VAL A 144 8.04 -0.58 -11.76
CA VAL A 144 9.19 -1.38 -11.33
C VAL A 144 8.96 -2.87 -11.59
N THR A 145 7.76 -3.37 -11.34
CA THR A 145 7.41 -4.78 -11.61
C THR A 145 7.52 -5.11 -13.09
N TRP A 146 6.96 -4.24 -13.94
CA TRP A 146 7.02 -4.37 -15.40
C TRP A 146 8.47 -4.30 -15.92
N MET A 147 9.28 -3.36 -15.43
CA MET A 147 10.69 -3.21 -15.85
C MET A 147 11.57 -4.44 -15.57
N VAL A 148 11.20 -5.27 -14.58
CA VAL A 148 11.92 -6.50 -14.25
C VAL A 148 11.42 -7.70 -15.08
N GLY A 149 10.50 -7.48 -16.02
CA GLY A 149 10.03 -8.49 -16.97
C GLY A 149 8.95 -9.41 -16.41
N VAL A 150 8.25 -9.00 -15.34
CA VAL A 150 7.07 -9.73 -14.86
C VAL A 150 5.94 -9.54 -15.87
N ASP A 151 5.33 -10.64 -16.28
CA ASP A 151 4.17 -10.68 -17.16
C ASP A 151 2.94 -10.08 -16.44
N VAL A 152 2.79 -8.76 -16.53
CA VAL A 152 1.69 -8.02 -15.90
C VAL A 152 0.36 -8.19 -16.62
N GLU A 153 0.39 -8.71 -17.85
CA GLU A 153 -0.77 -8.86 -18.73
C GLU A 153 -1.68 -10.02 -18.30
N ARG A 154 -1.21 -10.88 -17.38
CA ARG A 154 -1.99 -11.96 -16.73
C ARG A 154 -3.15 -11.48 -15.84
N GLY A 155 -3.37 -10.18 -15.71
CA GLY A 155 -4.51 -9.63 -14.96
C GLY A 155 -4.35 -9.75 -13.45
N TYR A 156 -3.14 -9.54 -12.92
CA TYR A 156 -2.89 -9.51 -11.48
C TYR A 156 -3.51 -8.27 -10.82
N VAL A 157 -4.06 -8.44 -9.61
CA VAL A 157 -4.68 -7.34 -8.84
C VAL A 157 -3.69 -6.39 -8.17
N VAL A 158 -2.44 -6.81 -8.02
CA VAL A 158 -1.35 -6.04 -7.41
C VAL A 158 -0.04 -6.31 -8.13
N PHE A 159 0.88 -5.36 -8.05
CA PHE A 159 2.23 -5.51 -8.60
C PHE A 159 3.07 -6.55 -7.82
N GLY A 160 4.16 -7.00 -8.45
CA GLY A 160 5.03 -8.05 -7.93
C GLY A 160 5.94 -7.61 -6.79
N SER A 161 6.74 -8.55 -6.28
CA SER A 161 7.60 -8.34 -5.11
C SER A 161 8.60 -7.19 -5.26
N THR A 162 9.12 -6.95 -6.46
CA THR A 162 10.07 -5.85 -6.74
C THR A 162 9.40 -4.49 -6.59
N GLY A 163 8.22 -4.31 -7.18
CA GLY A 163 7.37 -3.14 -6.96
C GLY A 163 6.98 -2.96 -5.50
N ALA A 164 6.66 -4.06 -4.81
CA ALA A 164 6.30 -4.05 -3.39
C ALA A 164 7.42 -3.60 -2.47
N LEU A 165 8.66 -3.98 -2.75
CA LEU A 165 9.82 -3.47 -2.00
C LEU A 165 9.99 -1.96 -2.19
N VAL A 166 9.87 -1.46 -3.43
CA VAL A 166 9.95 -0.03 -3.71
C VAL A 166 8.79 0.74 -3.06
N PHE A 167 7.56 0.23 -3.17
CA PHE A 167 6.39 0.78 -2.50
C PHE A 167 6.60 0.85 -0.97
N ALA A 168 7.08 -0.23 -0.36
CA ALA A 168 7.35 -0.29 1.07
C ALA A 168 8.45 0.71 1.47
N ALA A 169 9.50 0.85 0.65
CA ALA A 169 10.58 1.83 0.87
C ALA A 169 10.07 3.27 0.85
N ILE A 170 9.30 3.65 -0.18
CA ILE A 170 8.75 5.01 -0.33
C ILE A 170 7.79 5.33 0.81
N THR A 171 6.81 4.46 1.07
CA THR A 171 5.82 4.67 2.13
C THR A 171 6.43 4.64 3.53
N GLY A 172 7.44 3.79 3.76
CA GLY A 172 8.19 3.75 5.01
C GLY A 172 8.99 5.02 5.27
N ALA A 173 9.62 5.57 4.22
CA ALA A 173 10.32 6.85 4.27
C ALA A 173 9.36 8.03 4.52
N ALA A 174 8.18 8.03 3.91
CA ALA A 174 7.17 9.05 4.21
C ALA A 174 6.66 8.96 5.66
N MET A 175 6.38 7.74 6.14
CA MET A 175 5.97 7.52 7.53
C MET A 175 7.05 8.03 8.50
N TRP A 176 8.32 7.80 8.19
CA TRP A 176 9.43 8.36 8.94
C TRP A 176 9.42 9.88 9.06
N MET A 177 9.24 10.56 7.93
CA MET A 177 9.24 12.02 7.89
C MET A 177 8.10 12.59 8.73
N MET A 178 6.89 12.01 8.61
CA MET A 178 5.72 12.44 9.39
C MET A 178 5.92 12.23 10.90
N LEU A 179 6.54 11.12 11.30
CA LEU A 179 6.79 10.83 12.72
C LEU A 179 7.92 11.69 13.31
N ARG A 180 8.95 12.03 12.53
CA ARG A 180 10.02 12.94 12.97
C ARG A 180 9.55 14.39 13.15
N GLY A 181 8.64 14.86 12.29
CA GLY A 181 8.07 16.20 12.41
C GLY A 181 7.26 16.40 13.70
N SER A 182 6.69 15.32 14.25
CA SER A 182 5.86 15.36 15.45
C SER A 182 6.67 15.66 16.74
N THR A 183 7.98 15.37 16.75
CA THR A 183 8.85 15.53 17.94
C THR A 183 9.46 16.92 18.07
N ARG A 184 9.48 17.75 17.01
CA ARG A 184 10.14 19.07 17.00
C ARG A 184 9.26 20.26 17.41
N ALA A 185 7.95 20.07 17.56
CA ALA A 185 7.00 21.14 17.84
C ALA A 185 6.71 21.34 19.34
N VAL A 186 7.63 20.96 20.23
CA VAL A 186 7.52 21.06 21.71
C VAL A 186 8.75 21.75 22.33
N THR A 187 9.52 22.48 21.53
CA THR A 187 10.62 23.36 22.01
C THR A 187 10.36 24.76 21.53
#